data_AF-A0A832QBZ3-F1
#
_entry.id   AF-A0A832QBZ3-F1
#
_cell.length_a   1.000
_cell.length_b   1.000
_cell.length_c   1.000
_cell.angle_alpha   90.00
_cell.angle_beta   90.00
_cell.angle_gamma   90.00
#
_symmetry.space_group_name_H-M   'P 1'
#
loop_
_entity.id
_entity.type
_entity.pdbx_description
1 polymer ?
#
loop_
_entity_poly.entity_id
_entity_poly.type
_entity_poly.pdbx_seq_one_letter_code
_entity_poly.pdbx_strand_id
1 'polypeptide(L)'
;MSAVQAGQWSDPSTWAGGTVPAAGDLVSIGEGMDVVLDVSPPALNGVNLDGKLSFSNEHDLELTTEWILMRGELQIGSENRPHTRNATITLTDTIPDENIMGMGDRGIMIMGGVLSLYGDRENAWTKLAATAEAGSSHIEVLDAGGWRVGDTIVLASTDFNPRQAEKRVVTAINGNTVSLDQPLEYMHFGAITFGVDERGEVGLLTRNIKVQASADAEDSWFGGHIMAMAGST
;
A
#
# COMPACT_ATOMS: atom_id res chain seq x y z
N MET A 1 20.79 -0.88 -15.32
CA MET A 1 21.00 -2.33 -15.13
C MET A 1 19.87 -3.10 -15.79
N SER A 2 20.13 -4.22 -16.48
CA SER A 2 19.08 -5.00 -17.14
C SER A 2 19.13 -6.47 -16.72
N ALA A 3 17.98 -7.10 -16.56
CA ALA A 3 17.89 -8.55 -16.38
C ALA A 3 18.23 -9.28 -17.70
N VAL A 4 19.03 -10.33 -17.63
CA VAL A 4 19.44 -11.17 -18.78
C VAL A 4 18.86 -12.58 -18.74
N GLN A 5 18.33 -12.98 -17.59
CA GLN A 5 17.59 -14.23 -17.38
C GLN A 5 16.59 -14.07 -16.23
N ALA A 6 15.64 -14.99 -16.11
CA ALA A 6 14.78 -15.11 -14.93
C ALA A 6 15.60 -15.57 -13.71
N GLY A 7 15.23 -15.13 -12.52
CA GLY A 7 15.97 -15.48 -11.30
C GLY A 7 15.68 -14.60 -10.09
N GLN A 8 16.46 -14.81 -9.03
CA GLN A 8 16.44 -13.97 -7.84
C GLN A 8 17.13 -12.64 -8.12
N TRP A 9 16.64 -11.56 -7.52
CA TRP A 9 17.27 -10.24 -7.60
C TRP A 9 18.68 -10.27 -7.02
N SER A 10 18.89 -11.04 -5.94
CA SER A 10 20.20 -11.17 -5.29
C SER A 10 21.24 -11.95 -6.09
N ASP A 11 20.84 -12.71 -7.11
CA ASP A 11 21.75 -13.50 -7.95
C ASP A 11 22.39 -12.60 -9.03
N PRO A 12 23.72 -12.40 -9.02
CA PRO A 12 24.39 -11.58 -10.01
C PRO A 12 24.22 -12.09 -11.45
N SER A 13 23.96 -13.39 -11.66
CA SER A 13 23.73 -13.97 -12.99
C SER A 13 22.40 -13.57 -13.61
N THR A 14 21.44 -13.09 -12.81
CA THR A 14 20.19 -12.48 -13.28
C THR A 14 20.45 -11.21 -14.08
N TRP A 15 21.58 -10.53 -13.82
CA TRP A 15 21.83 -9.16 -14.28
C TRP A 15 22.98 -9.06 -15.28
N ALA A 16 22.83 -8.12 -16.24
CA ALA A 16 23.86 -7.81 -17.20
C ALA A 16 25.17 -7.39 -16.50
N GLY A 17 26.30 -7.97 -16.92
CA GLY A 17 27.61 -7.70 -16.32
C GLY A 17 27.92 -8.52 -15.06
N GLY A 18 27.01 -9.40 -14.61
CA GLY A 18 27.29 -10.30 -13.49
C GLY A 18 27.33 -9.58 -12.15
N THR A 19 26.58 -8.49 -12.00
CA THR A 19 26.50 -7.66 -10.79
C THR A 19 25.07 -7.24 -10.54
N VAL A 20 24.61 -7.31 -9.29
CA VAL A 20 23.28 -6.85 -8.90
C VAL A 20 23.12 -5.32 -9.06
N PRO A 21 21.90 -4.79 -9.28
CA PRO A 21 21.64 -3.36 -9.38
C PRO A 21 22.17 -2.58 -8.17
N ALA A 22 22.82 -1.45 -8.45
CA ALA A 22 23.38 -0.54 -7.46
C ALA A 22 22.49 0.69 -7.25
N ALA A 23 22.84 1.50 -6.24
CA ALA A 23 22.14 2.76 -5.97
C ALA A 23 22.16 3.68 -7.19
N GLY A 24 20.99 4.24 -7.53
CA GLY A 24 20.81 5.13 -8.68
C GLY A 24 20.72 4.42 -10.04
N ASP A 25 20.76 3.09 -10.08
CA ASP A 25 20.56 2.38 -11.34
C ASP A 25 19.12 2.55 -11.84
N LEU A 26 19.00 2.74 -13.15
CA LEU A 26 17.74 2.51 -13.87
C LEU A 26 17.65 1.02 -14.19
N VAL A 27 16.67 0.32 -13.62
CA VAL A 27 16.51 -1.14 -13.79
C VAL A 27 15.53 -1.45 -14.92
N SER A 28 15.88 -2.40 -15.78
CA SER A 28 14.99 -2.91 -16.83
C SER A 28 14.80 -4.42 -16.72
N ILE A 29 13.56 -4.86 -16.56
CA ILE A 29 13.14 -6.26 -16.60
C ILE A 29 12.34 -6.46 -17.89
N GLY A 30 12.99 -7.06 -18.89
CA GLY A 30 12.44 -7.23 -20.24
C GLY A 30 11.33 -8.28 -20.34
N GLU A 31 10.60 -8.27 -21.46
CA GLU A 31 9.59 -9.29 -21.77
C GLU A 31 10.17 -10.71 -21.67
N GLY A 32 9.39 -11.65 -21.13
CA GLY A 32 9.80 -13.04 -20.92
C GLY A 32 10.71 -13.26 -19.70
N MET A 33 11.11 -12.20 -18.99
CA MET A 33 11.85 -12.30 -17.73
C MET A 33 10.89 -12.38 -16.54
N ASP A 34 11.22 -13.22 -15.56
CA ASP A 34 10.55 -13.31 -14.26
C ASP A 34 11.61 -13.16 -13.16
N VAL A 35 11.58 -12.02 -12.48
CA VAL A 35 12.53 -11.67 -11.43
C VAL A 35 11.82 -11.67 -10.08
N VAL A 36 12.42 -12.33 -9.09
CA VAL A 36 11.92 -12.35 -7.71
C VAL A 36 12.78 -11.40 -6.87
N LEU A 37 12.18 -10.34 -6.35
CA LEU A 37 12.78 -9.47 -5.34
C LEU A 37 12.87 -10.27 -4.03
N ASP A 38 14.06 -10.73 -3.71
CA ASP A 38 14.37 -11.53 -2.51
C ASP A 38 15.28 -10.80 -1.51
N VAL A 39 15.76 -9.60 -1.88
CA VAL A 39 16.49 -8.67 -1.01
C VAL A 39 16.00 -7.26 -1.29
N SER A 40 16.01 -6.38 -0.28
CA SER A 40 15.74 -4.95 -0.49
C SER A 40 16.94 -4.33 -1.22
N PRO A 41 16.80 -3.88 -2.48
CA PRO A 41 17.89 -3.22 -3.19
C PRO A 41 18.18 -1.83 -2.61
N PRO A 42 19.35 -1.25 -2.90
CA PRO A 42 19.54 0.18 -2.71
C PRO A 42 18.52 0.99 -3.56
N ALA A 43 18.33 2.27 -3.21
CA ALA A 43 17.41 3.14 -3.93
C ALA A 43 17.75 3.26 -5.42
N LEU A 44 16.76 3.10 -6.29
CA LEU A 44 16.90 3.06 -7.75
C LEU A 44 16.34 4.33 -8.40
N ASN A 45 16.91 4.76 -9.52
CA ASN A 45 16.38 5.92 -10.25
C ASN A 45 15.12 5.59 -11.06
N GLY A 46 14.76 4.31 -11.19
CA GLY A 46 13.53 3.91 -11.87
C GLY A 46 13.52 2.43 -12.22
N VAL A 47 12.33 1.92 -12.54
CA VAL A 47 12.13 0.55 -13.00
C VAL A 47 11.28 0.52 -14.28
N ASN A 48 11.86 0.05 -15.39
CA ASN A 48 11.13 -0.35 -16.58
C ASN A 48 10.76 -1.84 -16.47
N LEU A 49 9.46 -2.12 -16.35
CA LEU A 49 8.94 -3.46 -16.11
C LEU A 49 8.10 -3.95 -17.30
N ASP A 50 8.76 -4.60 -18.25
CA ASP A 50 8.14 -5.27 -19.41
C ASP A 50 7.86 -6.76 -19.14
N GLY A 51 8.67 -7.38 -18.28
CA GLY A 51 8.47 -8.73 -17.77
C GLY A 51 7.72 -8.74 -16.44
N LYS A 52 8.09 -9.68 -15.57
CA LYS A 52 7.49 -9.83 -14.25
C LYS A 52 8.48 -9.52 -13.13
N LEU A 53 8.02 -8.78 -12.14
CA LEU A 53 8.70 -8.58 -10.86
C LEU A 53 7.77 -9.04 -9.74
N SER A 54 8.22 -10.00 -8.93
CA SER A 54 7.46 -10.49 -7.77
C SER A 54 8.22 -10.30 -6.46
N PHE A 55 7.52 -10.00 -5.37
CA PHE A 55 8.12 -9.91 -4.04
C PHE A 55 8.13 -11.29 -3.37
N SER A 56 9.31 -11.73 -2.91
CA SER A 56 9.44 -12.94 -2.09
C SER A 56 8.64 -12.80 -0.79
N ASN A 57 7.91 -13.85 -0.40
CA ASN A 57 7.10 -13.87 0.83
C ASN A 57 7.85 -14.46 2.05
N GLU A 58 9.17 -14.55 1.98
CA GLU A 58 9.98 -15.18 3.03
C GLU A 58 10.30 -14.21 4.20
N HIS A 59 10.54 -12.94 3.89
CA HIS A 59 10.88 -11.88 4.84
C HIS A 59 10.38 -10.52 4.36
N ASP A 60 10.51 -9.51 5.23
CA ASP A 60 10.09 -8.15 4.91
C ASP A 60 11.01 -7.52 3.86
N LEU A 61 10.42 -6.82 2.88
CA LEU A 61 11.13 -6.27 1.73
C LEU A 61 10.72 -4.84 1.43
N GLU A 62 11.68 -4.06 0.94
CA GLU A 62 11.48 -2.68 0.53
C GLU A 62 12.07 -2.44 -0.86
N LEU A 63 11.31 -1.76 -1.71
CA LEU A 63 11.76 -1.24 -3.00
C LEU A 63 11.63 0.28 -2.98
N THR A 64 12.76 0.97 -3.00
CA THR A 64 12.79 2.43 -3.09
C THR A 64 13.18 2.85 -4.49
N THR A 65 12.33 3.65 -5.14
CA THR A 65 12.60 4.12 -6.51
C THR A 65 11.84 5.40 -6.84
N GLU A 66 12.34 6.22 -7.77
CA GLU A 66 11.61 7.40 -8.25
C GLU A 66 10.29 7.00 -8.93
N TRP A 67 10.30 5.97 -9.77
CA TRP A 67 9.13 5.55 -10.53
C TRP A 67 9.21 4.11 -11.02
N ILE A 68 8.04 3.54 -11.36
CA ILE A 68 7.90 2.25 -12.01
C ILE A 68 7.04 2.43 -13.27
N LEU A 69 7.62 2.18 -14.44
CA LEU A 69 6.90 2.16 -15.71
C LEU A 69 6.64 0.71 -16.10
N MET A 70 5.38 0.28 -16.03
CA MET A 70 5.00 -1.12 -16.10
C MET A 70 4.15 -1.43 -17.32
N ARG A 71 4.65 -2.29 -18.21
CA ARG A 71 3.91 -2.94 -19.29
C ARG A 71 3.68 -4.43 -19.03
N GLY A 72 4.47 -5.03 -18.12
CA GLY A 72 4.32 -6.39 -17.64
C GLY A 72 3.58 -6.49 -16.30
N GLU A 73 4.07 -7.29 -15.36
CA GLU A 73 3.40 -7.59 -14.08
C GLU A 73 4.27 -7.25 -12.86
N LEU A 74 3.72 -6.46 -11.94
CA LEU A 74 4.23 -6.28 -10.58
C LEU A 74 3.34 -7.05 -9.61
N GLN A 75 3.91 -8.02 -8.91
CA GLN A 75 3.16 -8.95 -8.05
C GLN A 75 3.66 -8.95 -6.61
N ILE A 76 2.78 -8.65 -5.67
CA ILE A 76 2.98 -8.81 -4.24
C ILE A 76 1.84 -9.67 -3.70
N GLY A 77 2.11 -10.97 -3.55
CA GLY A 77 1.09 -11.96 -3.23
C GLY A 77 0.16 -12.28 -4.40
N SER A 78 -0.78 -13.19 -4.16
CA SER A 78 -1.82 -13.60 -5.13
C SER A 78 -3.11 -13.93 -4.39
N GLU A 79 -4.24 -13.97 -5.09
CA GLU A 79 -5.56 -14.27 -4.51
C GLU A 79 -5.57 -15.54 -3.66
N ASN A 80 -4.92 -16.62 -4.14
CA ASN A 80 -4.87 -17.90 -3.42
C ASN A 80 -3.71 -18.01 -2.42
N ARG A 81 -2.74 -17.09 -2.47
CA ARG A 81 -1.58 -17.04 -1.58
C ARG A 81 -1.25 -15.56 -1.29
N PRO A 82 -1.99 -14.93 -0.36
CA PRO A 82 -1.72 -13.56 0.02
C PRO A 82 -0.31 -13.40 0.61
N HIS A 83 0.28 -12.23 0.42
CA HIS A 83 1.56 -11.87 1.00
C HIS A 83 1.40 -11.69 2.51
N THR A 84 2.26 -12.33 3.29
CA THR A 84 2.18 -12.40 4.77
C THR A 84 3.30 -11.62 5.47
N ARG A 85 4.27 -11.13 4.70
CA ARG A 85 5.35 -10.25 5.17
C ARG A 85 5.02 -8.79 4.90
N ASN A 86 5.87 -7.89 5.38
CA ASN A 86 5.77 -6.49 4.98
C ASN A 86 6.46 -6.29 3.63
N ALA A 87 5.75 -5.67 2.69
CA ALA A 87 6.28 -5.27 1.40
C ALA A 87 6.01 -3.78 1.19
N THR A 88 7.06 -2.99 1.11
CA THR A 88 6.95 -1.53 0.94
C THR A 88 7.55 -1.10 -0.37
N ILE A 89 6.80 -0.33 -1.15
CA ILE A 89 7.31 0.44 -2.28
C ILE A 89 7.34 1.91 -1.84
N THR A 90 8.53 2.50 -1.79
CA THR A 90 8.72 3.92 -1.50
C THR A 90 9.05 4.66 -2.79
N LEU A 91 8.17 5.57 -3.18
CA LEU A 91 8.31 6.42 -4.36
C LEU A 91 9.01 7.72 -3.97
N THR A 92 10.18 7.97 -4.55
CA THR A 92 11.00 9.15 -4.28
C THR A 92 10.80 10.25 -5.35
N ASP A 93 11.30 11.46 -5.07
CA ASP A 93 11.42 12.60 -6.02
C ASP A 93 12.74 13.30 -5.66
N THR A 94 13.84 12.65 -6.03
CA THR A 94 15.20 13.11 -5.79
C THR A 94 15.83 13.68 -7.06
N ILE A 95 15.19 13.51 -8.21
CA ILE A 95 15.63 14.02 -9.52
C ILE A 95 14.74 15.20 -9.92
N PRO A 96 15.22 16.45 -9.78
CA PRO A 96 14.42 17.63 -10.09
C PRO A 96 13.91 17.64 -11.53
N ASP A 97 12.65 18.03 -11.69
CA ASP A 97 11.95 18.17 -12.97
C ASP A 97 11.87 16.87 -13.79
N GLU A 98 12.06 15.69 -13.17
CA GLU A 98 11.87 14.41 -13.84
C GLU A 98 10.40 14.25 -14.26
N ASN A 99 10.20 13.79 -15.49
CA ASN A 99 8.86 13.60 -16.02
C ASN A 99 8.81 12.39 -16.94
N ILE A 100 8.08 11.37 -16.53
CA ILE A 100 7.97 10.13 -17.28
C ILE A 100 6.78 10.22 -18.23
N MET A 101 7.08 10.51 -19.50
CA MET A 101 6.11 10.53 -20.62
C MET A 101 4.91 11.47 -20.39
N GLY A 102 5.11 12.61 -19.74
CA GLY A 102 4.05 13.58 -19.42
C GLY A 102 3.26 13.24 -18.16
N MET A 103 3.54 12.12 -17.49
CA MET A 103 2.80 11.64 -16.31
C MET A 103 3.40 12.11 -14.99
N GLY A 104 4.57 12.75 -15.03
CA GLY A 104 5.33 13.11 -13.82
C GLY A 104 6.24 11.97 -13.37
N ASP A 105 6.74 12.08 -12.15
CA ASP A 105 7.60 11.15 -11.42
C ASP A 105 6.89 10.71 -10.12
N ARG A 106 7.61 10.06 -9.19
CA ARG A 106 7.02 9.59 -7.92
C ARG A 106 5.79 8.70 -8.15
N GLY A 107 5.87 7.80 -9.11
CA GLY A 107 4.69 7.14 -9.65
C GLY A 107 4.86 5.69 -10.06
N ILE A 108 3.75 4.94 -10.02
CA ILE A 108 3.61 3.67 -10.75
C ILE A 108 2.72 3.93 -11.96
N MET A 109 3.30 3.88 -13.15
CA MET A 109 2.61 4.10 -14.41
C MET A 109 2.38 2.75 -15.11
N ILE A 110 1.14 2.31 -15.09
CA ILE A 110 0.70 1.04 -15.65
C ILE A 110 0.22 1.27 -17.08
N MET A 111 0.99 0.74 -18.04
CA MET A 111 0.82 0.88 -19.47
C MET A 111 0.37 -0.45 -20.10
N GLY A 112 -0.86 -0.89 -19.82
CA GLY A 112 -1.38 -2.19 -20.28
C GLY A 112 -0.86 -3.40 -19.50
N GLY A 113 -0.16 -3.16 -18.38
CA GLY A 113 0.35 -4.17 -17.47
C GLY A 113 -0.61 -4.52 -16.33
N VAL A 114 -0.14 -5.35 -15.40
CA VAL A 114 -0.92 -5.90 -14.27
C VAL A 114 -0.29 -5.51 -12.94
N LEU A 115 -1.04 -4.83 -12.05
CA LEU A 115 -0.63 -4.56 -10.67
C LEU A 115 -1.39 -5.46 -9.71
N SER A 116 -0.73 -6.51 -9.19
CA SER A 116 -1.35 -7.46 -8.25
C SER A 116 -0.84 -7.27 -6.82
N LEU A 117 -1.69 -6.75 -5.94
CA LEU A 117 -1.37 -6.49 -4.52
C LEU A 117 -2.35 -7.23 -3.59
N TYR A 118 -1.99 -8.45 -3.18
CA TYR A 118 -2.81 -9.29 -2.31
C TYR A 118 -2.15 -9.44 -0.94
N GLY A 119 -2.59 -8.67 0.05
CA GLY A 119 -2.07 -8.68 1.42
C GLY A 119 -2.85 -9.58 2.39
N ASP A 120 -2.40 -9.69 3.64
CA ASP A 120 -2.98 -10.59 4.65
C ASP A 120 -4.13 -9.97 5.46
N ARG A 121 -4.65 -8.83 5.00
CA ARG A 121 -5.68 -8.03 5.69
C ARG A 121 -6.97 -8.00 4.90
N GLU A 122 -7.98 -8.67 5.46
CA GLU A 122 -9.36 -8.64 4.99
C GLU A 122 -10.17 -7.59 5.77
N ASN A 123 -11.44 -7.41 5.41
CA ASN A 123 -12.38 -6.49 6.06
C ASN A 123 -11.78 -5.10 6.30
N ALA A 124 -11.33 -4.52 5.19
CA ALA A 124 -10.72 -3.19 5.15
C ALA A 124 -11.60 -2.07 5.68
N TRP A 125 -12.91 -2.29 5.69
CA TRP A 125 -13.92 -1.28 5.92
C TRP A 125 -15.17 -1.89 6.56
N THR A 126 -15.73 -1.20 7.53
CA THR A 126 -16.98 -1.55 8.19
C THR A 126 -17.74 -0.28 8.58
N LYS A 127 -18.88 -0.44 9.23
CA LYS A 127 -19.62 0.67 9.84
C LYS A 127 -19.81 0.43 11.33
N LEU A 128 -20.02 1.49 12.09
CA LEU A 128 -20.47 1.38 13.47
C LEU A 128 -21.80 0.62 13.55
N ALA A 129 -21.95 -0.26 14.54
CA ALA A 129 -23.21 -0.94 14.86
C ALA A 129 -24.08 -0.14 15.83
N ALA A 130 -23.47 0.79 16.57
CA ALA A 130 -24.12 1.71 17.49
C ALA A 130 -23.33 3.04 17.53
N THR A 131 -23.99 4.13 17.90
CA THR A 131 -23.33 5.44 18.08
C THR A 131 -22.19 5.34 19.07
N ALA A 132 -21.01 5.80 18.67
CA ALA A 132 -19.84 5.88 19.52
C ALA A 132 -19.75 7.29 20.10
N GLU A 133 -20.00 7.44 21.40
CA GLU A 133 -20.00 8.74 22.06
C GLU A 133 -18.59 9.30 22.26
N ALA A 134 -18.47 10.63 22.23
CA ALA A 134 -17.24 11.31 22.63
C ALA A 134 -16.84 10.89 24.04
N GLY A 135 -15.55 10.62 24.25
CA GLY A 135 -15.01 10.09 25.50
C GLY A 135 -15.14 8.57 25.66
N SER A 136 -15.78 7.85 24.74
CA SER A 136 -15.76 6.38 24.74
C SER A 136 -14.39 5.85 24.31
N SER A 137 -13.90 4.82 24.99
CA SER A 137 -12.70 4.06 24.58
C SER A 137 -13.05 2.72 23.93
N HIS A 138 -14.32 2.53 23.54
CA HIS A 138 -14.81 1.31 22.90
C HIS A 138 -15.79 1.67 21.77
N ILE A 139 -15.78 0.88 20.72
CA ILE A 139 -16.77 0.96 19.63
C ILE A 139 -17.35 -0.42 19.33
N GLU A 140 -18.58 -0.42 18.81
CA GLU A 140 -19.21 -1.60 18.22
C GLU A 140 -19.28 -1.40 16.71
N VAL A 141 -18.81 -2.38 15.94
CA VAL A 141 -18.87 -2.36 14.47
C VAL A 141 -19.75 -3.48 13.94
N LEU A 142 -20.12 -3.43 12.66
CA LEU A 142 -20.90 -4.51 12.05
C LEU A 142 -20.08 -5.78 11.83
N ASP A 143 -18.79 -5.62 11.58
CA ASP A 143 -17.84 -6.70 11.34
C ASP A 143 -16.42 -6.22 11.66
N ALA A 144 -15.78 -6.86 12.64
CA ALA A 144 -14.36 -6.67 12.98
C ALA A 144 -13.50 -7.89 12.57
N GLY A 145 -14.03 -8.79 11.75
CA GLY A 145 -13.34 -10.02 11.33
C GLY A 145 -11.98 -9.71 10.72
N GLY A 146 -10.96 -10.47 11.10
CA GLY A 146 -9.59 -10.29 10.58
C GLY A 146 -8.79 -9.14 11.20
N TRP A 147 -9.41 -8.23 11.95
CA TRP A 147 -8.71 -7.19 12.70
C TRP A 147 -7.92 -7.79 13.87
N ARG A 148 -6.82 -7.14 14.25
CA ARG A 148 -5.88 -7.63 15.27
C ARG A 148 -5.58 -6.52 16.29
N VAL A 149 -5.22 -6.93 17.51
CA VAL A 149 -4.66 -6.00 18.49
C VAL A 149 -3.38 -5.37 17.94
N GLY A 150 -3.24 -4.06 18.08
CA GLY A 150 -2.17 -3.26 17.49
C GLY A 150 -2.51 -2.67 16.12
N ASP A 151 -3.64 -3.03 15.51
CA ASP A 151 -4.06 -2.42 14.25
C ASP A 151 -4.49 -0.96 14.46
N THR A 152 -4.12 -0.10 13.50
CA THR A 152 -4.61 1.27 13.43
C THR A 152 -5.89 1.28 12.60
N ILE A 153 -6.94 1.86 13.16
CA ILE A 153 -8.21 2.13 12.49
C ILE A 153 -8.43 3.64 12.38
N VAL A 154 -9.34 4.04 11.50
CA VAL A 154 -9.86 5.41 11.40
C VAL A 154 -11.37 5.39 11.51
N LEU A 155 -11.92 6.28 12.32
CA LEU A 155 -13.35 6.59 12.32
C LEU A 155 -13.56 7.82 11.44
N ALA A 156 -14.44 7.70 10.44
CA ALA A 156 -14.81 8.82 9.60
C ALA A 156 -15.66 9.83 10.39
N SER A 157 -15.56 11.12 10.04
CA SER A 157 -16.45 12.14 10.59
C SER A 157 -17.90 11.85 10.23
N THR A 158 -18.81 12.03 11.19
CA THR A 158 -20.27 11.97 10.98
C THR A 158 -20.94 13.32 11.20
N ASP A 159 -20.17 14.41 11.18
CA ASP A 159 -20.64 15.79 11.31
C ASP A 159 -20.22 16.60 10.07
N PHE A 160 -20.63 17.87 10.00
CA PHE A 160 -20.30 18.78 8.90
C PHE A 160 -18.80 19.06 8.77
N ASN A 161 -18.01 18.86 9.83
CA ASN A 161 -16.57 19.07 9.78
C ASN A 161 -15.85 17.76 9.41
N PRO A 162 -15.27 17.63 8.19
CA PRO A 162 -14.56 16.42 7.78
C PRO A 162 -13.26 16.20 8.57
N ARG A 163 -12.76 17.21 9.30
CA ARG A 163 -11.54 17.10 10.12
C ARG A 163 -11.76 16.39 11.47
N GLN A 164 -12.98 15.97 11.77
CA GLN A 164 -13.29 15.18 12.97
C GLN A 164 -13.10 13.66 12.76
N ALA A 165 -12.46 13.26 11.65
CA ALA A 165 -11.99 11.89 11.51
C ALA A 165 -10.80 11.64 12.44
N GLU A 166 -10.78 10.50 13.11
CA GLU A 166 -9.77 10.22 14.14
C GLU A 166 -9.22 8.80 14.04
N LYS A 167 -7.90 8.67 14.26
CA LYS A 167 -7.20 7.38 14.23
C LYS A 167 -7.10 6.82 15.64
N ARG A 168 -7.28 5.51 15.79
CA ARG A 168 -7.10 4.79 17.05
C ARG A 168 -6.36 3.49 16.82
N VAL A 169 -5.65 3.04 17.85
CA VAL A 169 -5.01 1.73 17.88
C VAL A 169 -5.91 0.77 18.65
N VAL A 170 -6.14 -0.40 18.07
CA VAL A 170 -6.94 -1.46 18.68
C VAL A 170 -6.17 -2.09 19.83
N THR A 171 -6.73 -2.07 21.04
CA THR A 171 -6.11 -2.65 22.24
C THR A 171 -6.72 -3.99 22.65
N ALA A 172 -7.99 -4.24 22.29
CA ALA A 172 -8.67 -5.52 22.47
C ALA A 172 -9.81 -5.69 21.47
N ILE A 173 -10.17 -6.94 21.16
CA ILE A 173 -11.30 -7.29 20.30
C ILE A 173 -12.10 -8.39 20.99
N ASN A 174 -13.41 -8.17 21.16
CA ASN A 174 -14.36 -9.16 21.66
C ASN A 174 -15.57 -9.22 20.73
N GLY A 175 -15.56 -10.19 19.80
CA GLY A 175 -16.52 -10.20 18.70
C GLY A 175 -16.37 -8.93 17.86
N ASN A 176 -17.44 -8.14 17.75
CA ASN A 176 -17.44 -6.87 17.04
C ASN A 176 -17.28 -5.64 17.96
N THR A 177 -16.99 -5.85 19.24
CA THR A 177 -16.63 -4.77 20.15
C THR A 177 -15.11 -4.59 20.16
N VAL A 178 -14.66 -3.38 19.88
CA VAL A 178 -13.24 -3.03 19.73
C VAL A 178 -12.87 -2.01 20.81
N SER A 179 -11.87 -2.31 21.61
CA SER A 179 -11.27 -1.37 22.58
C SER A 179 -10.18 -0.55 21.90
N LEU A 180 -10.12 0.73 22.25
CA LEU A 180 -9.22 1.73 21.67
C LEU A 180 -8.11 2.09 22.67
N ASP A 181 -6.98 2.58 22.17
CA ASP A 181 -5.88 3.07 22.99
C ASP A 181 -6.17 4.41 23.67
N GLN A 182 -7.04 5.22 23.07
CA GLN A 182 -7.45 6.52 23.56
C GLN A 182 -8.97 6.72 23.40
N PRO A 183 -9.62 7.46 24.32
CA PRO A 183 -11.02 7.86 24.15
C PRO A 183 -11.24 8.63 22.85
N LEU A 184 -12.43 8.53 22.27
CA LEU A 184 -12.83 9.33 21.11
C LEU A 184 -12.93 10.81 21.48
N GLU A 185 -12.52 11.71 20.59
CA GLU A 185 -12.68 13.15 20.82
C GLU A 185 -14.07 13.62 20.39
N TYR A 186 -14.63 12.98 19.36
CA TYR A 186 -15.92 13.30 18.78
C TYR A 186 -16.91 12.14 18.91
N MET A 187 -18.20 12.47 18.82
CA MET A 187 -19.25 11.46 18.66
C MET A 187 -19.27 11.03 17.19
N HIS A 188 -19.33 9.73 16.95
CA HIS A 188 -19.52 9.14 15.63
C HIS A 188 -20.87 8.42 15.58
N PHE A 189 -21.76 8.91 14.72
CA PHE A 189 -23.14 8.44 14.64
C PHE A 189 -23.21 7.01 14.15
N GLY A 190 -24.09 6.19 14.73
CA GLY A 190 -24.13 4.75 14.46
C GLY A 190 -25.54 4.21 14.28
N ALA A 191 -26.45 4.97 13.68
CA ALA A 191 -27.82 4.52 13.39
C ALA A 191 -28.29 4.80 11.95
N ILE A 192 -29.33 4.08 11.54
CA ILE A 192 -30.08 4.36 10.31
C ILE A 192 -31.24 5.28 10.68
N THR A 193 -31.36 6.44 10.02
CA THR A 193 -32.45 7.39 10.26
C THR A 193 -33.26 7.59 8.99
N PHE A 194 -34.59 7.60 9.10
CA PHE A 194 -35.49 7.79 7.95
C PHE A 194 -35.22 6.91 6.72
N GLY A 195 -34.65 5.72 6.92
CA GLY A 195 -34.27 4.78 5.86
C GLY A 195 -32.91 5.05 5.19
N VAL A 196 -32.16 6.03 5.69
CA VAL A 196 -30.79 6.37 5.25
C VAL A 196 -29.79 5.77 6.23
N ASP A 197 -28.80 5.04 5.70
CA ASP A 197 -27.71 4.48 6.50
C ASP A 197 -26.65 5.55 6.76
N GLU A 198 -26.75 6.18 7.93
CA GLU A 198 -25.86 7.26 8.39
C GLU A 198 -24.78 6.75 9.36
N ARG A 199 -24.62 5.42 9.48
CA ARG A 199 -23.62 4.82 10.38
C ARG A 199 -22.22 5.22 9.94
N GLY A 200 -21.48 5.77 10.88
CA GLY A 200 -20.09 6.19 10.73
C GLY A 200 -19.23 5.04 10.24
N GLU A 201 -18.43 5.32 9.23
CA GLU A 201 -17.58 4.32 8.62
C GLU A 201 -16.28 4.18 9.43
N VAL A 202 -15.80 2.94 9.55
CA VAL A 202 -14.55 2.62 10.24
C VAL A 202 -13.65 1.85 9.28
N GLY A 203 -12.48 2.42 9.01
CA GLY A 203 -11.50 1.86 8.08
C GLY A 203 -10.29 1.27 8.80
N LEU A 204 -9.84 0.09 8.38
CA LEU A 204 -8.58 -0.51 8.81
C LEU A 204 -7.42 0.10 8.01
N LEU A 205 -6.54 0.84 8.68
CA LEU A 205 -5.38 1.49 8.07
C LEU A 205 -4.13 0.61 8.07
N THR A 206 -4.02 -0.37 8.97
CA THR A 206 -2.88 -1.28 8.97
C THR A 206 -2.89 -2.14 7.70
N ARG A 207 -1.82 -2.04 6.91
CA ARG A 207 -1.55 -2.85 5.72
C ARG A 207 -0.12 -3.39 5.79
N ASN A 208 0.05 -4.64 5.34
CA ASN A 208 1.37 -5.25 5.19
C ASN A 208 1.99 -4.94 3.82
N ILE A 209 1.16 -4.64 2.80
CA ILE A 209 1.63 -4.10 1.52
C ILE A 209 1.40 -2.59 1.53
N LYS A 210 2.46 -1.81 1.32
CA LYS A 210 2.42 -0.34 1.31
C LYS A 210 3.03 0.20 0.03
N VAL A 211 2.32 1.14 -0.59
CA VAL A 211 2.89 2.04 -1.58
C VAL A 211 2.80 3.43 -0.98
N GLN A 212 3.94 4.09 -0.81
CA GLN A 212 4.05 5.37 -0.12
C GLN A 212 5.03 6.29 -0.84
N ALA A 213 4.90 7.58 -0.62
CA ALA A 213 5.95 8.53 -1.00
C ALA A 213 7.04 8.57 0.08
N SER A 214 8.23 9.04 -0.28
CA SER A 214 9.27 9.39 0.68
C SER A 214 8.83 10.54 1.60
N ALA A 215 9.48 10.64 2.76
CA ALA A 215 9.07 11.53 3.85
C ALA A 215 8.99 13.02 3.47
N ASP A 216 9.76 13.47 2.48
CA ASP A 216 9.72 14.84 1.98
C ASP A 216 8.34 15.23 1.40
N ALA A 217 7.50 14.24 1.03
CA ALA A 217 6.13 14.48 0.57
C ALA A 217 5.25 15.19 1.61
N GLU A 218 5.57 15.04 2.90
CA GLU A 218 4.86 15.72 3.98
C GLU A 218 5.10 17.23 3.96
N ASP A 219 6.28 17.66 3.51
CA ASP A 219 6.66 19.07 3.40
C ASP A 219 6.26 19.67 2.04
N SER A 220 6.47 18.91 0.96
CA SER A 220 6.18 19.36 -0.40
C SER A 220 4.69 19.31 -0.77
N TRP A 221 3.90 18.53 -0.03
CA TRP A 221 2.50 18.21 -0.35
C TRP A 221 2.33 17.53 -1.71
N PHE A 222 3.42 17.00 -2.27
CA PHE A 222 3.44 16.25 -3.52
C PHE A 222 3.62 14.77 -3.22
N GLY A 223 2.49 14.06 -3.13
CA GLY A 223 2.47 12.63 -2.85
C GLY A 223 2.74 11.78 -4.09
N GLY A 224 2.95 10.49 -3.87
CA GLY A 224 3.08 9.53 -4.97
C GLY A 224 1.74 9.21 -5.62
N HIS A 225 1.80 8.74 -6.86
CA HIS A 225 0.61 8.45 -7.66
C HIS A 225 0.68 7.09 -8.35
N ILE A 226 -0.49 6.55 -8.69
CA ILE A 226 -0.61 5.35 -9.52
C ILE A 226 -1.51 5.72 -10.69
N MET A 227 -1.01 5.55 -11.91
CA MET A 227 -1.74 5.85 -13.13
C MET A 227 -1.94 4.57 -13.94
N ALA A 228 -3.21 4.20 -14.17
CA ALA A 228 -3.56 3.05 -14.99
C ALA A 228 -4.09 3.51 -16.35
N MET A 229 -3.34 3.22 -17.42
CA MET A 229 -3.74 3.49 -18.80
C MET A 229 -4.66 2.41 -19.36
N ALA A 230 -5.19 2.64 -20.56
CA ALA A 230 -6.08 1.69 -21.22
C ALA A 230 -5.42 0.30 -21.35
N GLY A 231 -6.14 -0.75 -20.95
CA GLY A 231 -5.67 -2.13 -20.98
C GLY A 231 -4.98 -2.60 -19.71
N SER A 232 -4.73 -1.72 -18.74
CA SER A 232 -4.15 -2.08 -17.44
C SER A 232 -5.18 -2.77 -16.53
N THR A 233 -4.71 -3.67 -15.66
CA THR A 233 -5.53 -4.39 -14.67
C THR A 233 -4.93 -4.36 -13.27
#